data_AF-A0A919Y0S6-F1
#
_entry.id   AF-A0A919Y0S6-F1
#
_cell.length_a   1.000
_cell.length_b   1.000
_cell.length_c   1.000
_cell.angle_alpha   90.00
_cell.angle_beta   90.00
_cell.angle_gamma   90.00
#
_symmetry.space_group_name_H-M   'P 1'
#
loop_
_entity.id
_entity.type
_entity.pdbx_description
1 polymer ?
#
loop_
_entity_poly.entity_id
_entity_poly.type
_entity_poly.pdbx_seq_one_letter_code
_entity_poly.pdbx_strand_id
1 'polypeptide(L)'
;MNLADMLTYADIGQLSRIANHYQCDCNGNSKHELIQSILQRIGRREFLEQNVEDMSMEDLRFLNALLFDGRRHFSLEELVACAQHSRFTDDAREKENPREVISRFRQRGWLFQGMTQNTRYLYEVPEDLKRRFREVLERRFASGMIPLGEEPSIYREEPDLLSEDLLLLLRYIRDHEIPLNNEGVMYRRNQQQLLDTLHVAEPLVGKGWRFGYGRHFKDYPNRMSLLYDYATQSRLIQENPASLTLTSAGESYLLEERREPMMQFVLFWLRLYKGPIPNLLSLVYWTLHCCREWVSLASLFSNLSPLIKPFFYDSSESIFEERIIRMLLHLGMVRIGDNGQGEKYIQTTPFGRTAVHKLTKE
;
A
#
# COMPACT_ATOMS: atom_id res chain seq x y z
N MET A 1 21.44 8.86 0.78
CA MET A 1 22.78 8.61 1.38
C MET A 1 22.62 7.74 2.61
N ASN A 2 23.68 7.11 3.12
CA ASN A 2 23.61 6.34 4.37
C ASN A 2 23.77 7.27 5.59
N LEU A 3 23.46 6.77 6.78
CA LEU A 3 23.52 7.54 8.02
C LEU A 3 24.93 8.10 8.28
N ALA A 4 25.97 7.29 8.07
CA ALA A 4 27.35 7.73 8.25
C ALA A 4 27.71 8.92 7.36
N ASP A 5 27.23 8.92 6.11
CA ASP A 5 27.43 10.04 5.19
C ASP A 5 26.71 11.28 5.74
N MET A 6 25.43 11.16 6.08
CA MET A 6 24.62 12.28 6.61
C MET A 6 25.22 12.91 7.86
N LEU A 7 25.72 12.09 8.79
CA LEU A 7 26.37 12.58 10.02
C LEU A 7 27.68 13.32 9.74
N THR A 8 28.43 12.93 8.70
CA THR A 8 29.69 13.59 8.32
C THR A 8 29.46 15.03 7.88
N TYR A 9 28.33 15.32 7.25
CA TYR A 9 28.00 16.65 6.76
C TYR A 9 27.15 17.47 7.74
N ALA A 10 26.47 16.83 8.70
CA ALA A 10 25.72 17.53 9.75
C ALA A 10 26.62 18.48 10.56
N ASP A 11 26.06 19.62 10.99
CA ASP A 11 26.74 20.56 11.86
C ASP A 11 26.86 20.01 13.29
N ILE A 12 27.83 20.55 14.05
CA ILE A 12 28.10 20.07 15.41
C ILE A 12 26.87 20.25 16.33
N GLY A 13 26.05 21.27 16.12
CA GLY A 13 24.84 21.51 16.90
C GLY A 13 23.74 20.48 16.61
N GLN A 14 23.60 20.01 15.36
CA GLN A 14 22.74 18.86 15.05
C GLN A 14 23.27 17.58 15.69
N LEU A 15 24.57 17.31 15.56
CA LEU A 15 25.20 16.11 16.14
C LEU A 15 25.07 16.07 17.67
N SER A 16 25.35 17.18 18.37
CA SER A 16 25.20 17.26 19.82
C SER A 16 23.75 17.06 20.27
N ARG A 17 22.76 17.54 19.51
CA ARG A 17 21.34 17.26 19.81
C ARG A 17 21.00 15.78 19.71
N ILE A 18 21.49 15.10 18.68
CA ILE A 18 21.27 13.65 18.50
C ILE A 18 21.98 12.87 19.61
N ALA A 19 23.25 13.18 19.89
CA ALA A 19 24.02 12.53 20.94
C ALA A 19 23.38 12.72 22.33
N ASN A 20 22.92 13.94 22.65
CA ASN A 20 22.23 14.24 23.90
C ASN A 20 20.90 13.49 24.02
N HIS A 21 20.12 13.43 22.92
CA HIS A 21 18.86 12.68 22.91
C HIS A 21 19.08 11.21 23.25
N TYR A 22 20.17 10.62 22.74
CA TYR A 22 20.51 9.22 23.00
C TYR A 22 21.39 8.99 24.22
N GLN A 23 21.73 10.05 24.97
CA GLN A 23 22.62 10.02 26.13
C GLN A 23 23.94 9.32 25.81
N CYS A 24 24.55 9.67 24.68
CA CYS A 24 25.84 9.12 24.27
C CYS A 24 26.97 9.68 25.15
N ASP A 25 27.79 8.80 25.71
CA ASP A 25 29.01 9.18 26.44
C ASP A 25 30.11 9.65 25.47
N CYS A 26 30.20 10.96 25.22
CA CYS A 26 31.16 11.53 24.27
C CYS A 26 31.52 12.99 24.57
N ASN A 27 32.66 13.46 24.05
CA ASN A 27 33.01 14.88 24.11
C ASN A 27 32.19 15.67 23.08
N GLY A 28 31.26 16.50 23.57
CA GLY A 28 30.39 17.34 22.74
C GLY A 28 31.09 18.37 21.85
N ASN A 29 32.41 18.56 22.00
CA ASN A 29 33.21 19.46 21.17
C ASN A 29 33.93 18.75 20.01
N SER A 30 33.98 17.41 20.00
CA SER A 30 34.62 16.63 18.94
C SER A 30 33.58 16.07 17.98
N LYS A 31 33.51 16.65 16.77
CA LYS A 31 32.61 16.16 15.71
C LYS A 31 32.85 14.67 15.42
N HIS A 32 34.10 14.22 15.41
CA HIS A 32 34.42 12.82 15.16
C HIS A 32 33.90 11.90 16.26
N GLU A 33 34.09 12.25 17.54
CA GLU A 33 33.58 11.45 18.67
C GLU A 33 32.05 11.41 18.71
N LEU A 34 31.39 12.53 18.41
CA LEU A 34 29.93 12.59 18.29
C LEU A 34 29.42 11.61 17.21
N ILE A 35 30.01 11.66 16.01
CA ILE A 35 29.62 10.77 14.91
C ILE A 35 29.81 9.30 15.31
N GLN A 36 30.98 8.94 15.86
CA GLN A 36 31.27 7.55 16.26
C GLN A 36 30.28 7.06 17.33
N SER A 37 30.01 7.88 18.34
CA SER A 37 29.12 7.50 19.44
C SER A 37 27.67 7.34 18.97
N ILE A 38 27.20 8.25 18.10
CA ILE A 38 25.87 8.15 17.47
C ILE A 38 25.78 6.87 16.62
N LEU A 39 26.76 6.61 15.76
CA LEU A 39 26.78 5.40 14.92
C LEU A 39 26.82 4.12 15.76
N GLN A 40 27.59 4.10 16.84
CA GLN A 40 27.67 2.94 17.74
C GLN A 40 26.35 2.70 18.47
N ARG A 41 25.62 3.76 18.86
CA ARG A 41 24.33 3.64 19.55
C ARG A 41 23.21 3.25 18.59
N ILE A 42 23.02 4.03 17.53
CA ILE A 42 21.98 3.79 16.51
C ILE A 42 22.27 2.51 15.73
N GLY A 43 23.53 2.10 15.59
CA GLY A 43 23.94 0.88 14.89
C GLY A 43 23.50 -0.42 15.57
N ARG A 44 23.18 -0.39 16.87
CA ARG A 44 22.66 -1.56 17.60
C ARG A 44 21.24 -1.87 17.16
N ARG A 45 20.95 -3.14 16.94
CA ARG A 45 19.64 -3.58 16.47
C ARG A 45 18.60 -3.48 17.57
N GLU A 46 18.96 -3.95 18.76
CA GLU A 46 18.13 -3.94 19.97
C GLU A 46 17.71 -2.51 20.32
N PHE A 47 18.60 -1.55 20.07
CA PHE A 47 18.30 -0.14 20.27
C PHE A 47 17.18 0.35 19.34
N LEU A 48 17.23 0.01 18.05
CA LEU A 48 16.15 0.37 17.12
C LEU A 48 14.84 -0.36 17.44
N GLU A 49 14.91 -1.64 17.82
CA GLU A 49 13.74 -2.42 18.24
C GLU A 49 13.03 -1.74 19.42
N GLN A 50 13.76 -1.42 20.49
CA GLN A 50 13.21 -0.71 21.64
C GLN A 50 12.62 0.65 21.26
N ASN A 51 13.30 1.44 20.42
CA ASN A 51 12.79 2.75 20.00
C ASN A 51 11.51 2.63 19.15
N VAL A 52 11.35 1.55 18.40
CA VAL A 52 10.13 1.28 17.64
C VAL A 52 9.02 0.77 18.54
N GLU A 53 9.31 -0.02 19.56
CA GLU A 53 8.32 -0.48 20.55
C GLU A 53 7.77 0.70 21.38
N ASP A 54 8.63 1.61 21.80
CA ASP A 54 8.28 2.75 22.66
C ASP A 54 7.62 3.92 21.90
N MET A 55 7.53 3.87 20.57
CA MET A 55 6.98 4.97 19.79
C MET A 55 5.45 5.02 19.84
N SER A 56 4.89 6.23 19.81
CA SER A 56 3.46 6.42 19.66
C SER A 56 2.96 5.85 18.32
N MET A 57 1.65 5.59 18.24
CA MET A 57 1.04 5.11 17.00
C MET A 57 1.17 6.14 15.86
N GLU A 58 1.15 7.43 16.20
CA GLU A 58 1.34 8.55 15.27
C GLU A 58 2.75 8.58 14.69
N ASP A 59 3.76 8.36 15.54
CA ASP A 59 5.17 8.22 15.14
C ASP A 59 5.34 7.00 14.24
N LEU A 60 4.73 5.86 14.59
CA LEU A 60 4.77 4.63 13.77
C LEU A 60 4.18 4.87 12.38
N ARG A 61 3.00 5.51 12.29
CA ARG A 61 2.34 5.83 11.03
C ARG A 61 3.16 6.81 10.20
N PHE A 62 3.77 7.81 10.84
CA PHE A 62 4.64 8.77 10.16
C PHE A 62 5.89 8.10 9.62
N LEU A 63 6.57 7.29 10.44
CA LEU A 63 7.70 6.48 10.01
C LEU A 63 7.30 5.59 8.83
N ASN A 64 6.19 4.85 8.95
CA ASN A 64 5.68 4.00 7.88
C ASN A 64 5.45 4.78 6.57
N ALA A 65 4.89 5.98 6.62
CA ALA A 65 4.74 6.82 5.42
C ALA A 65 6.10 7.15 4.77
N LEU A 66 7.11 7.51 5.57
CA LEU A 66 8.46 7.82 5.07
C LEU A 66 9.19 6.61 4.48
N LEU A 67 8.91 5.40 4.97
CA LEU A 67 9.55 4.17 4.51
C LEU A 67 9.07 3.71 3.12
N PHE A 68 7.85 4.07 2.74
CA PHE A 68 7.22 3.66 1.47
C PHE A 68 6.98 4.82 0.51
N ASP A 69 7.49 6.02 0.82
CA ASP A 69 7.52 7.10 -0.14
C ASP A 69 8.71 6.92 -1.08
N GLY A 70 8.44 6.85 -2.39
CA GLY A 70 9.48 6.72 -3.42
C GLY A 70 10.34 7.98 -3.58
N ARG A 71 9.96 9.11 -2.97
CA ARG A 71 10.77 10.33 -2.99
C ARG A 71 11.97 10.18 -2.05
N ARG A 72 13.15 10.56 -2.56
CA ARG A 72 14.38 10.63 -1.74
C ARG A 72 14.41 11.87 -0.85
N HIS A 73 13.81 12.95 -1.33
CA HIS A 73 13.83 14.25 -0.68
C HIS A 73 12.41 14.74 -0.43
N PHE A 74 12.20 15.43 0.68
CA PHE A 74 10.92 16.01 1.07
C PHE A 74 11.06 17.50 1.34
N SER A 75 10.12 18.32 0.88
CA SER A 75 9.97 19.67 1.41
C SER A 75 9.39 19.66 2.82
N LEU A 76 9.42 20.80 3.52
CA LEU A 76 8.77 20.91 4.83
C LEU A 76 7.25 20.74 4.71
N GLU A 77 6.64 21.27 3.66
CA GLU A 77 5.20 21.15 3.40
C GLU A 77 4.80 19.70 3.17
N GLU A 78 5.61 18.94 2.43
CA GLU A 78 5.38 17.51 2.21
C GLU A 78 5.47 16.71 3.52
N LEU A 79 6.46 17.01 4.37
CA LEU A 79 6.57 16.38 5.68
C LEU A 79 5.42 16.76 6.61
N VAL A 80 4.99 18.03 6.60
CA VAL A 80 3.83 18.50 7.37
C VAL A 80 2.58 17.77 6.92
N ALA A 81 2.37 17.63 5.61
CA ALA A 81 1.26 16.86 5.07
C ALA A 81 1.34 15.40 5.52
N CYS A 82 2.50 14.74 5.44
CA CYS A 82 2.67 13.37 5.93
C CYS A 82 2.36 13.23 7.42
N ALA A 83 2.86 14.15 8.26
CA ALA A 83 2.60 14.15 9.70
C ALA A 83 1.14 14.46 10.04
N GLN A 84 0.44 15.26 9.24
CA GLN A 84 -1.00 15.45 9.37
C GLN A 84 -1.77 14.17 9.01
N HIS A 85 -1.32 13.45 7.98
CA HIS A 85 -1.97 12.21 7.55
C HIS A 85 -1.77 11.06 8.54
N SER A 86 -0.64 11.01 9.26
CA SER A 86 -0.39 10.00 10.30
C SER A 86 -1.24 10.20 11.57
N ARG A 87 -1.78 11.42 11.75
CA ARG A 87 -2.58 11.84 12.91
C ARG A 87 -4.05 11.96 12.54
N PHE A 88 -4.67 10.84 12.23
CA PHE A 88 -6.03 10.81 11.74
C PHE A 88 -7.11 10.52 12.79
N THR A 89 -6.73 10.24 14.04
CA THR A 89 -7.66 10.18 15.18
C THR A 89 -7.83 11.57 15.78
N ASP A 90 -8.99 11.87 16.35
CA ASP A 90 -9.27 13.20 16.93
C ASP A 90 -8.33 13.52 18.09
N ASP A 91 -8.10 12.55 18.97
CA ASP A 91 -7.14 12.65 20.06
C ASP A 91 -5.71 13.00 19.57
N ALA A 92 -5.26 12.34 18.49
CA ALA A 92 -3.96 12.64 17.91
C ALA A 92 -3.91 14.05 17.28
N ARG A 93 -5.01 14.55 16.73
CA ARG A 93 -5.10 15.89 16.10
C ARG A 93 -5.02 17.02 17.12
N GLU A 94 -5.57 16.81 18.31
CA GLU A 94 -5.58 17.81 19.38
C GLU A 94 -4.26 17.84 20.16
N LYS A 95 -3.62 16.69 20.37
CA LYS A 95 -2.48 16.55 21.29
C LYS A 95 -1.14 17.11 20.81
N GLU A 96 -0.91 17.19 19.51
CA GLU A 96 0.44 17.45 18.98
C GLU A 96 0.43 18.44 17.80
N ASN A 97 1.53 19.12 17.49
CA ASN A 97 1.68 19.86 16.24
C ASN A 97 2.40 19.01 15.18
N PRO A 98 2.02 19.01 13.88
CA PRO A 98 2.75 18.23 12.86
C PRO A 98 4.25 18.57 12.80
N ARG A 99 4.62 19.81 13.12
CA ARG A 99 6.03 20.24 13.19
C ARG A 99 6.79 19.63 14.38
N GLU A 100 6.11 19.26 15.46
CA GLU A 100 6.73 18.59 16.60
C GLU A 100 7.14 17.16 16.25
N VAL A 101 6.30 16.43 15.51
CA VAL A 101 6.63 15.10 14.95
C VAL A 101 7.92 15.20 14.11
N ILE A 102 7.99 16.17 13.20
CA ILE A 102 9.17 16.39 12.35
C ILE A 102 10.39 16.72 13.21
N SER A 103 10.26 17.62 14.19
CA SER A 103 11.34 17.99 15.10
C SER A 103 11.87 16.78 15.89
N ARG A 104 10.97 15.91 16.37
CA ARG A 104 11.29 14.68 17.08
C ARG A 104 12.11 13.71 16.22
N PHE A 105 11.71 13.51 14.97
CA PHE A 105 12.46 12.67 14.02
C PHE A 105 13.84 13.25 13.66
N ARG A 106 13.97 14.59 13.63
CA ARG A 106 15.27 15.25 13.50
C ARG A 106 16.15 15.09 14.74
N GLN A 107 15.59 15.22 15.94
CA GLN A 107 16.30 15.02 17.20
C GLN A 107 16.78 13.57 17.36
N ARG A 108 16.00 12.60 16.89
CA ARG A 108 16.40 11.19 16.77
C ARG A 108 17.48 10.95 15.72
N GLY A 109 17.80 11.92 14.87
CA GLY A 109 18.76 11.70 13.77
C GLY A 109 18.24 10.68 12.75
N TRP A 110 16.93 10.63 12.54
CA TRP A 110 16.30 9.79 11.50
C TRP A 110 15.91 10.61 10.27
N LEU A 111 15.87 11.93 10.41
CA LEU A 111 15.55 12.88 9.34
C LEU A 111 16.59 14.00 9.33
N PHE A 112 17.23 14.21 8.18
CA PHE A 112 18.30 15.20 7.99
C PHE A 112 17.86 16.26 7.00
N GLN A 113 18.39 17.47 7.12
CA GLN A 113 18.26 18.49 6.07
C GLN A 113 19.29 18.22 4.97
N GLY A 114 18.92 18.50 3.73
CA GLY A 114 19.81 18.40 2.59
C GLY A 114 20.95 19.41 2.70
N MET A 115 22.06 19.09 2.04
CA MET A 115 23.37 19.64 2.41
C MET A 115 24.01 20.45 1.28
N THR A 116 23.43 20.38 0.08
CA THR A 116 23.84 21.21 -1.06
C THR A 116 23.01 22.50 -1.11
N GLN A 117 23.49 23.53 -1.81
CA GLN A 117 22.71 24.76 -2.00
C GLN A 117 21.31 24.48 -2.59
N ASN A 118 21.20 23.45 -3.45
CA ASN A 118 19.96 23.06 -4.09
C ASN A 118 19.06 22.18 -3.20
N THR A 119 19.61 21.57 -2.14
CA THR A 119 18.87 20.67 -1.24
C THR A 119 18.73 21.19 0.19
N ARG A 120 19.24 22.39 0.51
CA ARG A 120 19.25 22.96 1.88
C ARG A 120 17.88 23.09 2.56
N TYR A 121 16.81 23.13 1.78
CA TYR A 121 15.42 23.21 2.26
C TYR A 121 14.68 21.88 2.21
N LEU A 122 15.34 20.84 1.71
CA LEU A 122 14.78 19.51 1.60
C LEU A 122 15.24 18.67 2.79
N TYR A 123 14.52 17.59 3.03
CA TYR A 123 14.80 16.63 4.07
C TYR A 123 14.97 15.23 3.48
N GLU A 124 15.80 14.41 4.11
CA GLU A 124 16.07 13.04 3.68
C GLU A 124 16.18 12.12 4.90
N VAL A 125 15.65 10.90 4.75
CA VAL A 125 15.83 9.80 5.70
C VAL A 125 16.96 8.90 5.17
N PRO A 126 17.99 8.56 5.98
CA PRO A 126 19.08 7.72 5.51
C PRO A 126 18.60 6.35 5.00
N GLU A 127 19.15 5.90 3.87
CA GLU A 127 18.65 4.69 3.18
C GLU A 127 18.93 3.40 3.97
N ASP A 128 20.08 3.31 4.63
CA ASP A 128 20.40 2.22 5.56
C ASP A 128 19.46 2.21 6.77
N LEU A 129 19.07 3.38 7.29
CA LEU A 129 18.05 3.46 8.35
C LEU A 129 16.68 3.03 7.84
N LYS A 130 16.25 3.47 6.65
CA LYS A 130 14.96 3.01 6.07
C LYS A 130 14.91 1.48 5.98
N ARG A 131 16.01 0.85 5.54
CA ARG A 131 16.09 -0.63 5.48
C ARG A 131 15.99 -1.25 6.87
N ARG A 132 16.75 -0.74 7.85
CA ARG A 132 16.75 -1.27 9.22
C ARG A 132 15.40 -1.11 9.92
N PHE A 133 14.72 0.03 9.74
CA PHE A 133 13.36 0.22 10.24
C PHE A 133 12.36 -0.74 9.61
N ARG A 134 12.47 -0.99 8.29
CA ARG A 134 11.63 -2.00 7.62
C ARG A 134 11.82 -3.38 8.23
N GLU A 135 13.05 -3.81 8.47
CA GLU A 135 13.35 -5.10 9.10
C GLU A 135 12.79 -5.21 10.53
N VAL A 136 12.90 -4.13 11.34
CA VAL A 136 12.35 -4.10 12.70
C VAL A 136 10.83 -4.16 12.68
N LEU A 137 10.17 -3.37 11.82
CA LEU A 137 8.72 -3.37 11.69
C LEU A 137 8.19 -4.69 11.13
N GLU A 138 8.91 -5.33 10.19
CA GLU A 138 8.57 -6.65 9.68
C GLU A 138 8.50 -7.67 10.82
N ARG A 139 9.49 -7.69 11.72
CA ARG A 139 9.49 -8.58 12.89
C ARG A 139 8.37 -8.25 13.87
N ARG A 140 8.13 -6.96 14.12
CA ARG A 140 7.06 -6.51 15.01
C ARG A 140 5.68 -6.94 14.50
N PHE A 141 5.40 -6.82 13.20
CA PHE A 141 4.12 -7.25 12.65
C PHE A 141 4.03 -8.77 12.57
N ALA A 142 5.11 -9.46 12.21
CA ALA A 142 5.15 -10.91 12.15
C ALA A 142 4.93 -11.56 13.52
N SER A 143 5.43 -10.98 14.62
CA SER A 143 5.26 -11.55 15.96
C SER A 143 3.81 -11.53 16.47
N GLY A 144 2.97 -10.67 15.90
CA GLY A 144 1.53 -10.62 16.20
C GLY A 144 0.68 -11.55 15.35
N MET A 145 1.26 -12.28 14.39
CA MET A 145 0.51 -13.19 13.51
C MET A 145 0.20 -14.51 14.22
N ILE A 146 -1.01 -15.02 14.02
CA ILE A 146 -1.39 -16.37 14.46
C ILE A 146 -1.27 -17.30 13.25
N PRO A 147 -0.22 -18.17 13.20
CA PRO A 147 -0.06 -19.11 12.10
C PRO A 147 -1.09 -20.23 12.19
N LEU A 148 -1.51 -20.72 11.03
CA LEU A 148 -2.22 -21.98 10.93
C LEU A 148 -1.20 -23.11 10.80
N GLY A 149 -1.23 -24.06 11.73
CA GLY A 149 -0.26 -25.15 11.78
C GLY A 149 -0.32 -26.11 10.58
N GLU A 150 -1.46 -26.18 9.90
CA GLU A 150 -1.69 -27.05 8.72
C GLU A 150 -2.34 -26.26 7.58
N GLU A 151 -2.13 -26.64 6.33
CA GLU A 151 -2.77 -25.97 5.19
C GLU A 151 -4.30 -26.16 5.22
N PRO A 152 -5.12 -25.12 4.93
CA PRO A 152 -6.57 -25.27 4.86
C PRO A 152 -6.98 -26.32 3.83
N SER A 153 -7.99 -27.14 4.16
CA SER A 153 -8.49 -28.19 3.26
C SER A 153 -9.09 -27.65 1.97
N ILE A 154 -9.63 -26.42 2.01
CA ILE A 154 -10.20 -25.72 0.86
C ILE A 154 -9.68 -24.29 0.90
N TYR A 155 -9.12 -23.84 -0.22
CA TYR A 155 -8.73 -22.46 -0.43
C TYR A 155 -9.04 -22.00 -1.85
N ARG A 156 -9.16 -20.68 -2.00
CA ARG A 156 -9.37 -19.97 -3.27
C ARG A 156 -8.13 -19.18 -3.64
N GLU A 157 -7.75 -19.28 -4.89
CA GLU A 157 -6.73 -18.46 -5.53
C GLU A 157 -7.19 -18.05 -6.94
N GLU A 158 -6.69 -16.93 -7.44
CA GLU A 158 -7.07 -16.38 -8.75
C GLU A 158 -5.82 -16.04 -9.57
N PRO A 159 -4.96 -17.04 -9.88
CA PRO A 159 -3.72 -16.80 -10.60
C PRO A 159 -4.01 -16.38 -12.04
N ASP A 160 -3.47 -15.23 -12.46
CA ASP A 160 -3.55 -14.69 -13.83
C ASP A 160 -4.96 -14.45 -14.42
N LEU A 161 -6.02 -14.81 -13.69
CA LEU A 161 -7.41 -14.77 -14.18
C LEU A 161 -7.83 -13.38 -14.63
N LEU A 162 -7.25 -12.30 -14.08
CA LEU A 162 -7.65 -10.93 -14.40
C LEU A 162 -7.14 -10.53 -15.80
N SER A 163 -6.01 -11.09 -16.22
CA SER A 163 -5.52 -10.96 -17.59
C SER A 163 -6.43 -11.69 -18.58
N GLU A 164 -6.89 -12.89 -18.20
CA GLU A 164 -7.79 -13.70 -19.05
C GLU A 164 -9.19 -13.09 -19.12
N ASP A 165 -9.71 -12.60 -18.00
CA ASP A 165 -11.00 -11.92 -17.93
C ASP A 165 -11.03 -10.61 -18.73
N LEU A 166 -9.89 -9.93 -18.88
CA LEU A 166 -9.80 -8.78 -19.79
C LEU A 166 -10.08 -9.20 -21.24
N LEU A 167 -9.51 -10.32 -21.71
CA LEU A 167 -9.79 -10.83 -23.05
C LEU A 167 -11.26 -11.24 -23.21
N LEU A 168 -11.85 -11.88 -22.20
CA LEU A 168 -13.26 -12.26 -22.20
C LEU A 168 -14.17 -11.03 -22.24
N LEU A 169 -13.86 -9.99 -21.47
CA LEU A 169 -14.55 -8.70 -21.51
C LEU A 169 -14.51 -8.09 -22.92
N LEU A 170 -13.32 -7.99 -23.53
CA LEU A 170 -13.19 -7.40 -24.87
C LEU A 170 -13.93 -8.23 -25.93
N ARG A 171 -13.86 -9.56 -25.84
CA ARG A 171 -14.59 -10.47 -26.73
C ARG A 171 -16.10 -10.31 -26.58
N TYR A 172 -16.60 -10.22 -25.34
CA TYR A 172 -18.02 -9.98 -25.08
C TYR A 172 -18.47 -8.65 -25.72
N ILE A 173 -17.67 -7.58 -25.60
CA ILE A 173 -17.96 -6.27 -26.20
C ILE A 173 -17.94 -6.30 -27.73
N ARG A 174 -17.04 -7.07 -28.35
CA ARG A 174 -17.01 -7.23 -29.81
C ARG A 174 -18.25 -7.95 -30.34
N ASP A 175 -18.65 -9.02 -29.64
CA ASP A 175 -19.66 -9.96 -30.13
C ASP A 175 -21.10 -9.51 -29.82
N HIS A 176 -21.28 -8.46 -29.01
CA HIS A 176 -22.60 -7.97 -28.59
C HIS A 176 -22.72 -6.46 -28.76
N GLU A 177 -23.90 -6.00 -29.19
CA GLU A 177 -24.28 -4.60 -29.04
C GLU A 177 -24.61 -4.32 -27.57
N ILE A 178 -23.79 -3.49 -26.92
CA ILE A 178 -23.93 -3.17 -25.51
C ILE A 178 -24.46 -1.74 -25.37
N PRO A 179 -25.77 -1.55 -25.17
CA PRO A 179 -26.33 -0.24 -24.92
C PRO A 179 -25.91 0.25 -23.53
N LEU A 180 -25.57 1.54 -23.45
CA LEU A 180 -25.30 2.24 -22.20
C LEU A 180 -26.50 3.11 -21.83
N ASN A 181 -26.74 3.27 -20.52
CA ASN A 181 -27.68 4.29 -20.05
C ASN A 181 -27.03 5.69 -20.10
N ASN A 182 -27.80 6.72 -19.73
CA ASN A 182 -27.32 8.11 -19.73
C ASN A 182 -26.13 8.38 -18.77
N GLU A 183 -25.86 7.47 -17.84
CA GLU A 183 -24.70 7.53 -16.92
C GLU A 183 -23.49 6.75 -17.46
N GLY A 184 -23.58 6.15 -18.65
CA GLY A 184 -22.51 5.34 -19.24
C GLY A 184 -22.42 3.92 -18.66
N VAL A 185 -23.50 3.41 -18.06
CA VAL A 185 -23.55 2.11 -17.37
C VAL A 185 -24.30 1.09 -18.21
N MET A 186 -23.76 -0.14 -18.31
CA MET A 186 -24.42 -1.27 -18.96
C MET A 186 -25.72 -1.63 -18.26
N TYR A 187 -26.75 -2.00 -19.01
CA TYR A 187 -27.98 -2.51 -18.41
C TYR A 187 -27.75 -3.85 -17.70
N ARG A 188 -28.53 -4.13 -16.65
CA ARG A 188 -28.34 -5.32 -15.79
C ARG A 188 -28.28 -6.65 -16.54
N ARG A 189 -29.01 -6.78 -17.66
CA ARG A 189 -28.95 -7.99 -18.51
C ARG A 189 -27.56 -8.19 -19.10
N ASN A 190 -26.98 -7.14 -19.67
CA ASN A 190 -25.61 -7.19 -20.22
C ASN A 190 -24.58 -7.38 -19.11
N GLN A 191 -24.75 -6.73 -17.95
CA GLN A 191 -23.88 -6.96 -16.80
C GLN A 191 -23.89 -8.43 -16.37
N GLN A 192 -25.07 -9.05 -16.23
CA GLN A 192 -25.18 -10.46 -15.83
C GLN A 192 -24.54 -11.38 -16.88
N GLN A 193 -24.88 -11.19 -18.15
CA GLN A 193 -24.34 -12.01 -19.24
C GLN A 193 -22.82 -11.93 -19.30
N LEU A 194 -22.25 -10.72 -19.15
CA LEU A 194 -20.80 -10.54 -19.09
C LEU A 194 -20.21 -11.25 -17.86
N LEU A 195 -20.77 -11.04 -16.66
CA LEU A 195 -20.29 -11.69 -15.43
C LEU A 195 -20.32 -13.22 -15.53
N ASP A 196 -21.33 -13.79 -16.19
CA ASP A 196 -21.45 -15.23 -16.44
C ASP A 196 -20.34 -15.78 -17.37
N THR A 197 -19.68 -14.90 -18.14
CA THR A 197 -18.53 -15.30 -18.98
C THR A 197 -17.20 -15.29 -18.24
N LEU A 198 -17.06 -14.50 -17.18
CA LEU A 198 -15.78 -14.32 -16.48
C LEU A 198 -15.44 -15.55 -15.63
N HIS A 199 -14.14 -15.80 -15.43
CA HIS A 199 -13.68 -16.93 -14.61
C HIS A 199 -14.09 -16.79 -13.15
N VAL A 200 -14.19 -15.56 -12.66
CA VAL A 200 -14.51 -15.24 -11.28
C VAL A 200 -15.93 -14.70 -11.17
N ALA A 201 -16.80 -15.52 -10.60
CA ALA A 201 -18.17 -15.11 -10.32
C ALA A 201 -18.22 -14.02 -9.23
N GLU A 202 -18.80 -12.88 -9.58
CA GLU A 202 -19.21 -11.86 -8.62
C GLU A 202 -20.72 -11.60 -8.76
N PRO A 203 -21.45 -11.42 -7.64
CA PRO A 203 -22.85 -11.07 -7.71
C PRO A 203 -23.01 -9.65 -8.26
N LEU A 204 -24.07 -9.42 -9.04
CA LEU A 204 -24.45 -8.06 -9.46
C LEU A 204 -24.60 -7.15 -8.24
N VAL A 205 -24.23 -5.87 -8.42
CA VAL A 205 -24.46 -4.86 -7.38
C VAL A 205 -25.96 -4.73 -7.12
N GLY A 206 -26.34 -4.78 -5.85
CA GLY A 206 -27.72 -4.69 -5.39
C GLY A 206 -28.33 -3.30 -5.59
N LYS A 207 -29.64 -3.18 -5.32
CA LYS A 207 -30.33 -1.88 -5.28
C LYS A 207 -30.06 -1.22 -3.93
N GLY A 208 -28.91 -0.58 -3.80
CA GLY A 208 -28.50 0.09 -2.57
C GLY A 208 -27.39 1.08 -2.85
N TRP A 209 -27.28 2.08 -1.99
CA TRP A 209 -26.16 3.00 -2.06
C TRP A 209 -24.86 2.24 -1.74
N ARG A 210 -23.82 2.46 -2.54
CA ARG A 210 -22.53 1.78 -2.43
C ARG A 210 -21.42 2.80 -2.54
N PHE A 211 -20.42 2.66 -1.67
CA PHE A 211 -19.20 3.46 -1.68
C PHE A 211 -18.01 2.59 -2.06
N GLY A 212 -17.05 3.16 -2.79
CA GLY A 212 -15.77 2.55 -3.14
C GLY A 212 -15.07 3.36 -4.21
N TYR A 213 -14.06 2.77 -4.86
CA TYR A 213 -13.08 3.52 -5.64
C TYR A 213 -13.00 3.01 -7.07
N GLY A 214 -12.92 3.94 -8.02
CA GLY A 214 -13.12 3.65 -9.44
C GLY A 214 -14.29 4.45 -9.99
N ARG A 215 -14.35 4.56 -11.31
CA ARG A 215 -15.38 5.34 -11.99
C ARG A 215 -16.72 4.63 -11.90
N HIS A 216 -16.74 3.34 -12.17
CA HIS A 216 -17.96 2.52 -12.23
C HIS A 216 -18.11 1.57 -11.04
N PHE A 217 -17.43 1.87 -9.93
CA PHE A 217 -17.48 1.04 -8.73
C PHE A 217 -18.89 0.92 -8.16
N LYS A 218 -19.68 1.99 -8.21
CA LYS A 218 -21.06 1.99 -7.70
C LYS A 218 -21.97 1.07 -8.55
N ASP A 219 -21.58 0.80 -9.79
CA ASP A 219 -22.41 0.14 -10.81
C ASP A 219 -22.00 -1.32 -11.06
N TYR A 220 -20.71 -1.63 -10.92
CA TYR A 220 -20.14 -2.95 -11.17
C TYR A 220 -19.46 -3.56 -9.93
N PRO A 221 -19.41 -4.90 -9.81
CA PRO A 221 -18.64 -5.58 -8.76
C PRO A 221 -17.14 -5.23 -8.78
N ASN A 222 -16.39 -5.55 -7.73
CA ASN A 222 -15.04 -5.01 -7.52
C ASN A 222 -14.08 -5.35 -8.66
N ARG A 223 -14.04 -6.63 -9.05
CA ARG A 223 -13.14 -7.11 -10.11
C ARG A 223 -13.58 -6.60 -11.46
N MET A 224 -14.89 -6.66 -11.75
CA MET A 224 -15.46 -6.15 -13.00
C MET A 224 -15.22 -4.64 -13.16
N SER A 225 -15.41 -3.85 -12.10
CA SER A 225 -15.13 -2.40 -12.12
C SER A 225 -13.66 -2.13 -12.40
N LEU A 226 -12.73 -2.89 -11.79
CA LEU A 226 -11.30 -2.72 -12.05
C LEU A 226 -10.96 -3.02 -13.52
N LEU A 227 -11.49 -4.12 -14.07
CA LEU A 227 -11.32 -4.50 -15.48
C LEU A 227 -11.85 -3.43 -16.43
N TYR A 228 -13.06 -2.94 -16.17
CA TYR A 228 -13.70 -1.92 -16.99
C TYR A 228 -12.92 -0.60 -16.97
N ASP A 229 -12.54 -0.13 -15.78
CA ASP A 229 -11.76 1.09 -15.62
C ASP A 229 -10.37 0.94 -16.26
N TYR A 230 -9.73 -0.23 -16.14
CA TYR A 230 -8.46 -0.53 -16.80
C TYR A 230 -8.60 -0.51 -18.33
N ALA A 231 -9.61 -1.17 -18.88
CA ALA A 231 -9.84 -1.24 -20.32
C ALA A 231 -10.12 0.16 -20.91
N THR A 232 -10.85 1.00 -20.18
CA THR A 232 -11.12 2.39 -20.58
C THR A 232 -9.85 3.23 -20.52
N GLN A 233 -9.09 3.16 -19.42
CA GLN A 233 -7.85 3.92 -19.27
C GLN A 233 -6.79 3.51 -20.30
N SER A 234 -6.70 2.22 -20.61
CA SER A 234 -5.82 1.65 -21.63
C SER A 234 -6.33 1.86 -23.06
N ARG A 235 -7.47 2.57 -23.23
CA ARG A 235 -8.12 2.86 -24.51
C ARG A 235 -8.45 1.62 -25.33
N LEU A 236 -8.77 0.51 -24.68
CA LEU A 236 -9.21 -0.73 -25.34
C LEU A 236 -10.72 -0.66 -25.65
N ILE A 237 -11.47 0.03 -24.80
CA ILE A 237 -12.90 0.28 -24.95
C ILE A 237 -13.16 1.78 -24.94
N GLN A 238 -14.27 2.19 -25.55
CA GLN A 238 -14.76 3.56 -25.51
C GLN A 238 -16.28 3.58 -25.30
N GLU A 239 -16.71 4.52 -24.46
CA GLU A 239 -18.12 4.80 -24.21
C GLU A 239 -18.60 5.87 -25.21
N ASN A 240 -19.48 5.48 -26.11
CA ASN A 240 -20.22 6.42 -26.95
C ASN A 240 -21.52 6.81 -26.24
N PRO A 241 -22.20 7.89 -26.66
CA PRO A 241 -23.41 8.38 -26.00
C PRO A 241 -24.54 7.34 -25.80
N ALA A 242 -24.57 6.26 -26.58
CA ALA A 242 -25.58 5.21 -26.48
C ALA A 242 -25.03 3.78 -26.38
N SER A 243 -23.71 3.56 -26.57
CA SER A 243 -23.16 2.22 -26.68
C SER A 243 -21.71 2.12 -26.23
N LEU A 244 -21.34 0.93 -25.76
CA LEU A 244 -19.95 0.56 -25.48
C LEU A 244 -19.37 -0.17 -26.69
N THR A 245 -18.19 0.23 -27.13
CA THR A 245 -17.53 -0.37 -28.30
C THR A 245 -16.05 -0.58 -28.05
N LEU A 246 -15.44 -1.52 -28.78
CA LEU A 246 -13.99 -1.63 -28.87
C LEU A 246 -13.42 -0.43 -29.63
N THR A 247 -12.23 0.01 -29.23
CA THR A 247 -11.42 0.90 -30.06
C THR A 247 -10.61 0.08 -31.08
N SER A 248 -9.95 0.73 -32.02
CA SER A 248 -8.97 0.06 -32.89
C SER A 248 -7.86 -0.65 -32.11
N ALA A 249 -7.41 -0.07 -30.99
CA ALA A 249 -6.43 -0.70 -30.12
C ALA A 249 -7.01 -1.94 -29.40
N GLY A 250 -8.27 -1.88 -28.98
CA GLY A 250 -8.98 -3.03 -28.39
C GLY A 250 -9.15 -4.18 -29.37
N GLU A 251 -9.50 -3.88 -30.63
CA GLU A 251 -9.61 -4.89 -31.70
C GLU A 251 -8.27 -5.56 -31.97
N SER A 252 -7.19 -4.78 -32.15
CA SER A 252 -5.84 -5.34 -32.34
C SER A 252 -5.40 -6.19 -31.14
N TYR A 253 -5.64 -5.70 -29.92
CA TYR A 253 -5.33 -6.43 -28.68
C TYR A 253 -6.00 -7.81 -28.64
N LEU A 254 -7.28 -7.85 -29.03
CA LEU A 254 -8.08 -9.08 -29.05
C LEU A 254 -7.67 -10.03 -30.19
N LEU A 255 -7.37 -9.50 -31.38
CA LEU A 255 -6.90 -10.28 -32.54
C LEU A 255 -5.53 -10.92 -32.30
N GLU A 256 -4.65 -10.22 -31.59
CA GLU A 256 -3.32 -10.73 -31.21
C GLU A 256 -3.38 -11.69 -30.00
N GLU A 257 -4.57 -11.90 -29.41
CA GLU A 257 -4.76 -12.62 -28.14
C GLU A 257 -3.78 -12.16 -27.05
N ARG A 258 -3.49 -10.86 -27.04
CA ARG A 258 -2.50 -10.29 -26.14
C ARG A 258 -2.97 -10.47 -24.69
N ARG A 259 -2.04 -10.84 -23.82
CA ARG A 259 -2.28 -10.94 -22.38
C ARG A 259 -1.55 -9.84 -21.65
N GLU A 260 -2.26 -9.10 -20.80
CA GLU A 260 -1.65 -8.07 -19.98
C GLU A 260 -0.87 -8.73 -18.83
N PRO A 261 0.38 -8.32 -18.57
CA PRO A 261 1.08 -8.77 -17.38
C PRO A 261 0.32 -8.36 -16.11
N MET A 262 0.13 -9.30 -15.17
CA MET A 262 -0.62 -9.05 -13.93
C MET A 262 -0.12 -7.83 -13.13
N MET A 263 1.18 -7.53 -13.22
CA MET A 263 1.77 -6.35 -12.59
C MET A 263 1.14 -5.03 -13.07
N GLN A 264 0.68 -4.93 -14.31
CA GLN A 264 0.03 -3.71 -14.80
C GLN A 264 -1.29 -3.45 -14.09
N PHE A 265 -2.07 -4.50 -13.79
CA PHE A 265 -3.28 -4.36 -12.98
C PHE A 265 -2.97 -3.97 -11.53
N VAL A 266 -1.90 -4.52 -10.94
CA VAL A 266 -1.45 -4.14 -9.60
C VAL A 266 -1.09 -2.66 -9.55
N LEU A 267 -0.28 -2.18 -10.50
CA LEU A 267 0.11 -0.77 -10.58
C LEU A 267 -1.08 0.16 -10.83
N PHE A 268 -2.02 -0.27 -11.69
CA PHE A 268 -3.25 0.47 -11.96
C PHE A 268 -4.12 0.58 -10.71
N TRP A 269 -4.34 -0.53 -10.00
CA TRP A 269 -5.09 -0.58 -8.75
C TRP A 269 -4.46 0.32 -7.67
N LEU A 270 -3.15 0.23 -7.47
CA LEU A 270 -2.43 1.10 -6.53
C LEU A 270 -2.62 2.58 -6.85
N ARG A 271 -2.54 2.95 -8.14
CA ARG A 271 -2.77 4.34 -8.59
C ARG A 271 -4.21 4.79 -8.34
N LEU A 272 -5.18 3.93 -8.64
CA LEU A 272 -6.60 4.22 -8.49
C LEU A 272 -6.98 4.43 -7.02
N TYR A 273 -6.40 3.62 -6.12
CA TYR A 273 -6.78 3.59 -4.70
C TYR A 273 -5.89 4.50 -3.81
N LYS A 274 -4.83 5.10 -4.35
CA LYS A 274 -3.89 5.96 -3.60
C LYS A 274 -4.54 7.18 -2.95
N GLY A 275 -5.58 7.76 -3.55
CA GLY A 275 -6.30 8.90 -2.95
C GLY A 275 -7.04 8.49 -1.67
N PRO A 276 -7.95 7.51 -1.77
CA PRO A 276 -8.68 6.96 -0.61
C PRO A 276 -7.81 6.31 0.47
N ILE A 277 -6.77 5.57 0.06
CA ILE A 277 -5.87 4.84 0.95
C ILE A 277 -4.42 5.30 0.67
N PRO A 278 -3.97 6.43 1.25
CA PRO A 278 -2.65 6.99 0.95
C PRO A 278 -1.47 6.07 1.22
N ASN A 279 -1.59 5.18 2.22
CA ASN A 279 -0.55 4.24 2.62
C ASN A 279 -0.75 2.83 2.03
N LEU A 280 -1.54 2.68 0.97
CA LEU A 280 -1.89 1.39 0.39
C LEU A 280 -0.65 0.52 0.07
N LEU A 281 0.40 1.09 -0.52
CA LEU A 281 1.62 0.35 -0.83
C LEU A 281 2.25 -0.28 0.42
N SER A 282 2.28 0.45 1.54
CA SER A 282 2.79 -0.08 2.80
C SER A 282 1.90 -1.20 3.35
N LEU A 283 0.58 -1.07 3.25
CA LEU A 283 -0.37 -2.09 3.71
C LEU A 283 -0.24 -3.37 2.88
N VAL A 284 -0.07 -3.23 1.56
CA VAL A 284 0.23 -4.35 0.65
C VAL A 284 1.55 -5.00 1.04
N TYR A 285 2.60 -4.21 1.29
CA TYR A 285 3.89 -4.74 1.71
C TYR A 285 3.78 -5.56 2.98
N TRP A 286 3.21 -4.98 4.05
CA TRP A 286 3.09 -5.66 5.34
C TRP A 286 2.21 -6.90 5.26
N THR A 287 1.09 -6.82 4.53
CA THR A 287 0.21 -7.98 4.31
C THR A 287 1.00 -9.13 3.68
N LEU A 288 1.69 -8.88 2.57
CA LEU A 288 2.35 -9.95 1.83
C LEU A 288 3.59 -10.51 2.55
N HIS A 289 4.24 -9.70 3.38
CA HIS A 289 5.35 -10.15 4.23
C HIS A 289 4.88 -10.95 5.46
N CYS A 290 3.79 -10.54 6.11
CA CYS A 290 3.25 -11.24 7.27
C CYS A 290 2.59 -12.58 6.91
N CYS A 291 2.07 -12.71 5.68
CA CYS A 291 1.35 -13.89 5.23
C CYS A 291 2.21 -14.84 4.38
N ARG A 292 3.52 -14.96 4.67
CA ARG A 292 4.36 -15.94 3.95
C ARG A 292 3.92 -17.37 4.19
N GLU A 293 3.38 -17.63 5.37
CA GLU A 293 2.69 -18.85 5.76
C GLU A 293 1.19 -18.55 5.90
N TRP A 294 0.37 -19.59 6.07
CA TRP A 294 -1.04 -19.41 6.36
C TRP A 294 -1.19 -18.75 7.73
N VAL A 295 -1.85 -17.59 7.78
CA VAL A 295 -2.10 -16.85 9.02
C VAL A 295 -3.58 -16.49 9.14
N SER A 296 -4.07 -16.37 10.38
CA SER A 296 -5.44 -15.95 10.65
C SER A 296 -5.67 -14.52 10.15
N LEU A 297 -6.71 -14.34 9.33
CA LEU A 297 -7.09 -13.03 8.80
C LEU A 297 -7.45 -12.04 9.92
N ALA A 298 -8.02 -12.54 11.03
CA ALA A 298 -8.33 -11.75 12.21
C ALA A 298 -7.05 -11.21 12.87
N SER A 299 -6.02 -12.06 13.05
CA SER A 299 -4.73 -11.61 13.58
C SER A 299 -4.05 -10.57 12.69
N LEU A 300 -4.15 -10.74 11.36
CA LEU A 300 -3.65 -9.77 10.40
C LEU A 300 -4.36 -8.42 10.53
N PHE A 301 -5.70 -8.43 10.63
CA PHE A 301 -6.48 -7.22 10.83
C PHE A 301 -6.12 -6.51 12.15
N SER A 302 -6.04 -7.24 13.27
CA SER A 302 -5.70 -6.63 14.57
C SER A 302 -4.34 -5.94 14.55
N ASN A 303 -3.36 -6.47 13.81
CA ASN A 303 -2.02 -5.87 13.71
C ASN A 303 -1.94 -4.70 12.73
N LEU A 304 -2.65 -4.76 11.59
CA LEU A 304 -2.54 -3.75 10.54
C LEU A 304 -3.61 -2.64 10.63
N SER A 305 -4.75 -2.90 11.27
CA SER A 305 -5.83 -1.92 11.45
C SER A 305 -5.38 -0.58 12.03
N PRO A 306 -4.39 -0.49 12.95
CA PRO A 306 -3.92 0.80 13.43
C PRO A 306 -3.30 1.67 12.33
N LEU A 307 -2.85 1.10 11.21
CA LEU A 307 -2.32 1.84 10.07
C LEU A 307 -3.41 2.29 9.09
N ILE A 308 -4.65 1.83 9.23
CA ILE A 308 -5.72 2.06 8.26
C ILE A 308 -6.58 3.23 8.71
N LYS A 309 -6.50 4.33 7.97
CA LYS A 309 -7.33 5.51 8.17
C LYS A 309 -8.72 5.28 7.53
N PRO A 310 -9.83 5.43 8.28
CA PRO A 310 -11.17 5.45 7.69
C PRO A 310 -11.30 6.54 6.62
N PHE A 311 -12.10 6.27 5.58
CA PHE A 311 -12.26 7.19 4.45
C PHE A 311 -13.72 7.37 4.07
N PHE A 312 -14.26 8.56 4.36
CA PHE A 312 -15.68 8.88 4.24
C PHE A 312 -16.56 7.84 4.95
N TYR A 313 -17.15 6.93 4.19
CA TYR A 313 -18.09 5.91 4.68
C TYR A 313 -17.44 4.53 4.85
N ASP A 314 -16.20 4.37 4.40
CA ASP A 314 -15.43 3.16 4.62
C ASP A 314 -14.77 3.21 6.01
N SER A 315 -15.05 2.19 6.82
CA SER A 315 -14.36 1.95 8.09
C SER A 315 -12.99 1.32 7.84
N SER A 316 -12.11 1.31 8.86
CA SER A 316 -10.82 0.60 8.73
C SER A 316 -10.98 -0.88 8.39
N GLU A 317 -12.07 -1.50 8.87
CA GLU A 317 -12.44 -2.89 8.59
C GLU A 317 -12.89 -3.07 7.14
N SER A 318 -13.81 -2.23 6.63
CA SER A 318 -14.25 -2.34 5.24
C SER A 318 -13.12 -2.05 4.25
N ILE A 319 -12.21 -1.12 4.58
CA ILE A 319 -10.98 -0.88 3.80
C ILE A 319 -10.13 -2.14 3.76
N PHE A 320 -9.86 -2.72 4.93
CA PHE A 320 -9.04 -3.92 5.02
C PHE A 320 -9.64 -5.06 4.20
N GLU A 321 -10.89 -5.43 4.45
CA GLU A 321 -11.50 -6.61 3.83
C GLU A 321 -11.78 -6.40 2.34
N GLU A 322 -12.50 -5.35 1.98
CA GLU A 322 -13.04 -5.17 0.63
C GLU A 322 -12.09 -4.46 -0.32
N ARG A 323 -11.27 -3.53 0.19
CA ARG A 323 -10.39 -2.68 -0.65
C ARG A 323 -8.99 -3.23 -0.76
N ILE A 324 -8.53 -3.98 0.24
CA ILE A 324 -7.18 -4.53 0.29
C ILE A 324 -7.22 -6.04 0.06
N ILE A 325 -7.76 -6.81 1.01
CA ILE A 325 -7.66 -8.27 0.98
C ILE A 325 -8.36 -8.88 -0.22
N ARG A 326 -9.60 -8.49 -0.49
CA ARG A 326 -10.36 -8.95 -1.66
C ARG A 326 -9.70 -8.56 -2.98
N MET A 327 -9.14 -7.35 -3.06
CA MET A 327 -8.43 -6.90 -4.26
C MET A 327 -7.11 -7.65 -4.45
N LEU A 328 -6.36 -7.92 -3.37
CA LEU A 328 -5.15 -8.75 -3.44
C LEU A 328 -5.47 -10.17 -3.93
N LEU A 329 -6.62 -10.73 -3.54
CA LEU A 329 -7.09 -12.02 -4.06
C LEU A 329 -7.36 -11.91 -5.56
N HIS A 330 -8.13 -10.91 -6.00
CA HIS A 330 -8.44 -10.70 -7.43
C HIS A 330 -7.21 -10.44 -8.30
N LEU A 331 -6.19 -9.80 -7.73
CA LEU A 331 -4.89 -9.55 -8.36
C LEU A 331 -3.96 -10.78 -8.30
N GLY A 332 -4.41 -11.91 -7.73
CA GLY A 332 -3.64 -13.14 -7.62
C GLY A 332 -2.45 -13.06 -6.66
N MET A 333 -2.39 -12.03 -5.80
CA MET A 333 -1.27 -11.79 -4.87
C MET A 333 -1.38 -12.60 -3.59
N VAL A 334 -2.60 -12.99 -3.21
CA VAL A 334 -2.90 -13.82 -2.04
C VAL A 334 -3.88 -14.93 -2.40
N ARG A 335 -3.90 -15.96 -1.57
CA ARG A 335 -4.92 -17.01 -1.54
C ARG A 335 -5.59 -17.02 -0.17
N ILE A 336 -6.88 -17.36 -0.14
CA ILE A 336 -7.70 -17.31 1.06
C ILE A 336 -8.34 -18.68 1.28
N GLY A 337 -8.17 -19.25 2.47
CA GLY A 337 -8.75 -20.53 2.88
C GLY A 337 -9.64 -20.38 4.10
N ASP A 338 -10.38 -21.44 4.40
CA ASP A 338 -11.23 -21.56 5.59
C ASP A 338 -10.96 -22.91 6.27
N ASN A 339 -11.01 -22.97 7.60
CA ASN A 339 -10.77 -24.19 8.38
C ASN A 339 -12.04 -25.04 8.63
N GLY A 340 -13.15 -24.75 7.94
CA GLY A 340 -14.45 -25.37 8.13
C GLY A 340 -15.23 -24.84 9.34
N GLN A 341 -14.62 -24.01 10.19
CA GLN A 341 -15.24 -23.38 11.36
C GLN A 341 -15.64 -21.92 11.12
N GLY A 342 -15.48 -21.43 9.89
CA GLY A 342 -15.77 -20.05 9.51
C GLY A 342 -14.64 -19.06 9.77
N GLU A 343 -13.48 -19.53 10.26
CA GLU A 343 -12.29 -18.70 10.37
C GLU A 343 -11.52 -18.69 9.04
N LYS A 344 -11.22 -17.48 8.57
CA LYS A 344 -10.49 -17.27 7.32
C LYS A 344 -9.00 -17.15 7.56
N TYR A 345 -8.26 -17.77 6.67
CA TYR A 345 -6.81 -17.75 6.64
C TYR A 345 -6.33 -17.20 5.31
N ILE A 346 -5.16 -16.57 5.32
CA ILE A 346 -4.59 -15.92 4.16
C ILE A 346 -3.13 -16.32 4.00
N GLN A 347 -2.69 -16.46 2.75
CA GLN A 347 -1.29 -16.66 2.42
C GLN A 347 -0.92 -15.95 1.11
N THR A 348 0.30 -15.42 1.07
CA THR A 348 0.92 -14.81 -0.10
C THR A 348 1.30 -15.86 -1.15
N THR A 349 0.85 -15.64 -2.39
CA THR A 349 1.19 -16.48 -3.55
C THR A 349 2.63 -16.22 -4.04
N PRO A 350 3.22 -17.10 -4.88
CA PRO A 350 4.51 -16.83 -5.52
C PRO A 350 4.52 -15.52 -6.32
N PHE A 351 3.42 -15.19 -7.00
CA PHE A 351 3.26 -13.92 -7.69
C PHE A 351 3.28 -12.75 -6.70
N GLY A 352 2.53 -12.81 -5.60
CA GLY A 352 2.51 -11.77 -4.57
C GLY A 352 3.90 -11.44 -4.02
N ARG A 353 4.72 -12.47 -3.74
CA ARG A 353 6.12 -12.29 -3.27
C ARG A 353 6.98 -11.59 -4.33
N THR A 354 6.83 -11.98 -5.58
CA THR A 354 7.58 -11.36 -6.68
C THR A 354 7.13 -9.93 -6.93
N ALA A 355 5.82 -9.68 -6.83
CA ALA A 355 5.24 -8.38 -7.10
C ALA A 355 5.62 -7.34 -6.04
N VAL A 356 5.52 -7.68 -4.75
CA VAL A 356 5.90 -6.76 -3.66
C VAL A 356 7.38 -6.39 -3.69
N HIS A 357 8.25 -7.33 -4.08
CA HIS A 357 9.67 -7.06 -4.26
C HIS A 357 9.94 -6.07 -5.38
N LYS A 358 9.22 -6.17 -6.50
CA LYS A 358 9.32 -5.21 -7.60
C LYS A 358 8.81 -3.82 -7.18
N LEU A 359 7.69 -3.76 -6.46
CA LEU A 359 7.08 -2.50 -6.01
C LEU A 359 7.92 -1.72 -4.98
N THR A 360 8.89 -2.36 -4.32
CA THR A 360 9.71 -1.76 -3.25
C THR A 360 11.19 -1.61 -3.59
N LYS A 361 11.58 -2.04 -4.79
CA LYS A 361 12.92 -1.84 -5.36
C LYS A 361 13.07 -0.56 -6.17
N GLU A 362 11.95 0.03 -6.58
CA GLU A 362 11.86 1.38 -7.13
C GLU A 362 11.74 2.40 -6.00
#